data_AF-A0A5B7IBI5-F1
#
_entry.id   AF-A0A5B7IBI5-F1
#
_cell.length_a   1.000
_cell.length_b   1.000
_cell.length_c   1.000
_cell.angle_alpha   90.00
_cell.angle_beta   90.00
_cell.angle_gamma   90.00
#
_symmetry.space_group_name_H-M   'P 1'
#
loop_
_entity.id
_entity.type
_entity.pdbx_description
1 polymer ?
#
loop_
_entity_poly.entity_id
_entity_poly.type
_entity_poly.pdbx_seq_one_letter_code
_entity_poly.pdbx_strand_id
1 'polypeptide(L)'
;MNDDNLNDRFDEYEKIAVEKCGHSEYEGEQRLIRRRKRQYDESDSAEDIHLQPREQFRTTAYLAIIDQLATTLDDRLKAYEKVEKRFGFMSHITTMEKRTSKVCFKFGEDLP
;
A
#
# COMPACT_ATOMS: atom_id res chain seq x y z
N MET A 1 17.09 -7.80 -0.10
CA MET A 1 15.68 -7.41 -0.27
C MET A 1 14.91 -8.25 0.71
N ASN A 2 14.54 -7.68 1.86
CA ASN A 2 13.68 -8.35 2.82
C ASN A 2 12.27 -8.21 2.25
N ASP A 3 11.81 -9.25 1.57
CA ASP A 3 10.42 -9.39 1.18
C ASP A 3 9.63 -9.76 2.44
N ASP A 4 9.47 -8.78 3.33
CA ASP A 4 8.50 -8.85 4.42
C ASP A 4 7.13 -8.70 3.77
N ASN A 5 6.65 -9.79 3.16
CA ASN A 5 5.39 -9.84 2.44
C ASN A 5 4.28 -9.37 3.36
N LEU A 6 3.78 -8.15 3.16
CA LEU A 6 2.73 -7.58 4.01
C LEU A 6 1.52 -8.52 4.09
N ASN A 7 1.27 -9.33 3.04
CA ASN A 7 0.18 -10.30 3.00
C ASN A 7 0.26 -11.40 4.08
N ASP A 8 1.47 -11.65 4.60
CA ASP A 8 1.72 -12.64 5.64
C ASP A 8 1.57 -12.05 7.05
N ARG A 9 1.45 -10.73 7.18
CA ARG A 9 1.26 -10.03 8.48
C ARG A 9 -0.20 -9.88 8.89
N PHE A 10 -1.13 -10.51 8.17
CA PHE A 10 -2.56 -10.46 8.47
C PHE A 10 -2.85 -10.79 9.95
N ASP A 11 -2.27 -11.87 10.47
CA ASP A 11 -2.49 -12.33 11.85
C ASP A 11 -2.01 -11.30 12.91
N GLU A 12 -0.97 -10.52 12.59
CA GLU A 12 -0.45 -9.48 13.47
C GLU A 12 -1.42 -8.28 13.49
N TYR A 13 -1.84 -7.83 12.32
CA TYR A 13 -2.78 -6.72 12.21
C TYR A 13 -4.16 -7.06 12.77
N GLU A 14 -4.60 -8.30 12.63
CA GLU A 14 -5.82 -8.80 13.25
C GLU A 14 -5.74 -8.68 14.77
N LYS A 15 -4.64 -9.13 15.41
CA LYS A 15 -4.45 -8.98 16.86
C LYS A 15 -4.51 -7.52 17.31
N ILE A 16 -3.82 -6.63 16.60
CA ILE A 16 -3.80 -5.20 16.89
C ILE A 16 -5.21 -4.59 16.70
N ALA A 17 -5.93 -5.02 15.67
CA ALA A 17 -7.29 -4.56 15.42
C ALA A 17 -8.24 -5.00 16.53
N VAL A 18 -8.16 -6.25 16.99
CA VAL A 18 -8.95 -6.76 18.12
C VAL A 18 -8.64 -5.98 19.39
N GLU A 19 -7.37 -5.71 19.68
CA GLU A 19 -6.95 -4.92 20.85
C GLU A 19 -7.52 -3.49 20.80
N LYS A 20 -7.53 -2.85 19.62
CA LYS A 20 -8.03 -1.48 19.46
C LYS A 20 -9.55 -1.37 19.38
N CYS A 21 -10.21 -2.31 18.73
CA CYS A 21 -11.65 -2.27 18.48
C CYS A 21 -12.45 -2.93 19.61
N GLY A 22 -11.82 -3.76 20.45
CA GLY A 22 -12.49 -4.48 21.54
C GLY A 22 -13.48 -5.55 21.06
N HIS A 23 -13.39 -5.95 19.78
CA HIS A 23 -14.27 -6.93 19.16
C HIS A 23 -13.46 -7.85 18.25
N SER A 24 -13.73 -9.16 18.32
CA SER A 24 -13.02 -10.18 17.55
C SER A 24 -13.88 -10.95 16.57
N GLU A 25 -15.20 -10.81 16.63
CA GLU A 25 -16.09 -11.58 15.75
C GLU A 25 -16.15 -10.96 14.36
N TYR A 26 -16.13 -11.81 13.34
CA TYR A 26 -16.33 -11.41 11.95
C TYR A 26 -17.81 -11.42 11.58
N GLU A 27 -18.20 -10.50 10.69
CA GLU A 27 -19.57 -10.46 10.18
C GLU A 27 -19.93 -11.79 9.49
N GLY A 28 -20.88 -12.51 10.07
CA GLY A 28 -21.31 -13.82 9.56
C GLY A 28 -20.73 -15.04 10.29
N GLU A 29 -19.89 -14.88 11.32
CA GLU A 29 -19.45 -16.02 12.15
C GLU A 29 -20.61 -16.79 12.80
N GLN A 30 -21.67 -16.09 13.19
CA GLN A 30 -22.86 -16.70 13.77
C GLN A 30 -23.92 -17.10 12.72
N ARG A 31 -23.66 -16.93 11.41
CA ARG A 31 -24.64 -17.33 10.39
C ARG A 31 -24.70 -18.85 10.29
N LEU A 32 -25.87 -19.40 10.59
CA LEU A 32 -26.19 -20.79 10.28
C LEU A 32 -26.00 -21.04 8.77
N ILE A 33 -25.08 -21.94 8.43
CA ILE A 33 -24.90 -22.41 7.06
C ILE A 33 -26.19 -23.11 6.64
N ARG A 34 -27.00 -22.43 5.82
CA ARG A 34 -28.22 -23.02 5.25
C ARG A 34 -27.82 -24.06 4.22
N ARG A 35 -27.76 -25.32 4.65
CA ARG A 35 -27.61 -26.45 3.73
C ARG A 35 -28.87 -26.54 2.87
N ARG A 36 -28.70 -26.37 1.55
CA ARG A 36 -29.78 -26.60 0.59
C ARG A 36 -30.23 -28.06 0.68
N LYS A 37 -31.53 -28.32 0.63
CA LYS A 37 -32.02 -29.69 0.39
C LYS A 37 -31.56 -30.14 -1.00
N ARG A 38 -30.74 -31.18 -1.06
CA ARG A 38 -30.30 -31.81 -2.30
C ARG A 38 -31.40 -32.72 -2.86
N GLN A 39 -31.45 -32.85 -4.18
CA GLN A 39 -32.33 -33.81 -4.86
C GLN A 39 -31.64 -35.17 -4.95
N TYR A 40 -32.42 -36.25 -5.06
CA TYR A 40 -31.93 -37.64 -5.01
C TYR A 40 -30.88 -37.98 -6.09
N ASP A 41 -30.88 -37.29 -7.22
CA ASP A 41 -30.01 -37.53 -8.38
C ASP A 41 -28.81 -36.55 -8.47
N GLU A 42 -28.57 -35.73 -7.45
CA GLU A 42 -27.39 -34.85 -7.42
C GLU A 42 -26.15 -35.63 -6.96
N SER A 43 -25.16 -35.78 -7.85
CA SER A 43 -23.85 -36.32 -7.53
C SER A 43 -23.10 -35.42 -6.53
N ASP A 44 -22.29 -36.03 -5.67
CA ASP A 44 -21.58 -35.38 -4.55
C ASP A 44 -20.45 -34.41 -4.96
N SER A 45 -20.39 -34.00 -6.22
CA SER A 45 -19.24 -33.31 -6.82
C SER A 45 -19.19 -31.81 -6.57
N ALA A 46 -20.17 -31.21 -5.88
CA ALA A 46 -20.21 -29.78 -5.59
C ALA A 46 -20.59 -29.56 -4.12
N GLU A 47 -19.60 -29.72 -3.26
CA GLU A 47 -19.63 -29.09 -1.93
C GLU A 47 -19.51 -27.58 -2.15
N ASP A 48 -20.53 -26.82 -1.73
CA ASP A 48 -20.44 -25.36 -1.66
C ASP A 48 -19.25 -25.02 -0.75
N ILE A 49 -18.14 -24.58 -1.35
CA ILE A 49 -16.95 -24.14 -0.61
C ILE A 49 -17.32 -22.83 0.08
N HIS A 50 -17.78 -22.94 1.33
CA HIS A 50 -18.00 -21.79 2.18
C HIS A 50 -16.68 -21.42 2.85
N LEU A 51 -16.07 -20.31 2.43
CA LEU A 51 -14.91 -19.76 3.11
C LEU A 51 -15.28 -19.34 4.53
N GLN A 52 -14.37 -19.52 5.47
CA GLN A 52 -14.56 -18.97 6.81
C GLN A 52 -14.65 -17.44 6.74
N PRO A 53 -15.49 -16.77 7.55
CA PRO A 53 -15.64 -15.31 7.50
C PRO A 53 -14.31 -14.54 7.61
N ARG A 54 -13.39 -15.04 8.44
CA ARG A 54 -12.01 -14.54 8.55
C ARG A 54 -11.24 -14.62 7.23
N GLU A 55 -11.31 -15.75 6.53
CA GLU A 55 -10.64 -15.96 5.25
C GLU A 55 -11.29 -15.15 4.12
N GLN A 56 -12.61 -15.02 4.15
CA GLN A 56 -13.34 -14.15 3.24
C GLN A 56 -12.88 -12.70 3.42
N PHE A 57 -12.86 -12.19 4.65
CA PHE A 57 -12.35 -10.84 4.92
C PHE A 57 -10.89 -10.67 4.47
N ARG A 58 -10.03 -11.65 4.78
CA ARG A 58 -8.61 -11.63 4.36
C ARG A 58 -8.49 -11.48 2.85
N THR A 59 -9.23 -12.28 2.09
CA THR A 59 -9.13 -12.31 0.63
C THR A 59 -9.81 -11.13 -0.06
N THR A 60 -11.00 -10.71 0.42
CA THR A 60 -11.79 -9.68 -0.27
C THR A 60 -11.42 -8.26 0.11
N ALA A 61 -10.99 -8.04 1.36
CA ALA A 61 -10.74 -6.70 1.88
C ALA A 61 -9.25 -6.50 2.13
N TYR A 62 -8.64 -7.32 2.98
CA TYR A 62 -7.27 -7.07 3.43
C TYR A 62 -6.26 -7.07 2.27
N LEU A 63 -6.22 -8.13 1.46
CA LEU A 63 -5.31 -8.21 0.31
C LEU A 63 -5.54 -7.06 -0.67
N ALA A 64 -6.81 -6.77 -1.00
CA ALA A 64 -7.16 -5.68 -1.91
C ALA A 64 -6.67 -4.32 -1.41
N ILE A 65 -6.76 -4.04 -0.11
CA ILE A 65 -6.28 -2.81 0.50
C ILE A 65 -4.76 -2.74 0.43
N ILE A 66 -4.05 -3.81 0.78
CA ILE A 66 -2.58 -3.84 0.77
C ILE A 66 -2.04 -3.64 -0.65
N ASP A 67 -2.59 -4.36 -1.64
CA ASP A 67 -2.20 -4.25 -3.04
C ASP A 67 -2.44 -2.82 -3.56
N GLN A 68 -3.59 -2.23 -3.23
CA GLN A 68 -3.90 -0.85 -3.61
C GLN A 68 -2.95 0.15 -2.94
N LEU A 69 -2.60 -0.07 -1.67
CA LEU A 69 -1.67 0.81 -0.97
C LEU A 69 -0.28 0.75 -1.60
N ALA A 70 0.20 -0.46 -1.91
CA ALA A 70 1.50 -0.67 -2.53
C ALA A 70 1.60 0.02 -3.90
N THR A 71 0.59 -0.18 -4.76
CA THR A 71 0.56 0.44 -6.10
C THR A 71 0.48 1.96 -6.02
N THR A 72 -0.40 2.51 -5.17
CA THR A 72 -0.55 3.97 -5.06
C THR A 72 0.68 4.66 -4.46
N LEU A 73 1.38 4.03 -3.52
CA LEU A 73 2.63 4.56 -2.96
C LEU A 73 3.75 4.54 -4.00
N ASP A 74 3.88 3.46 -4.77
CA ASP A 74 4.86 3.35 -5.85
C ASP A 74 4.59 4.40 -6.96
N ASP A 75 3.33 4.59 -7.36
CA ASP A 75 2.94 5.62 -8.32
C ASP A 75 3.28 7.03 -7.83
N ARG A 76 3.03 7.31 -6.55
CA ARG A 76 3.38 8.60 -5.92
C ARG A 76 4.88 8.79 -5.86
N LEU A 77 5.65 7.75 -5.51
CA LEU A 77 7.10 7.80 -5.49
C LEU A 77 7.64 8.20 -6.87
N LYS A 78 7.20 7.50 -7.93
CA LYS A 78 7.55 7.82 -9.32
C LYS A 78 7.15 9.24 -9.73
N ALA A 79 6.00 9.73 -9.26
CA ALA A 79 5.56 11.09 -9.52
C ALA A 79 6.49 12.11 -8.83
N TYR A 80 6.85 11.88 -7.57
CA TYR A 80 7.75 12.75 -6.82
C TYR A 80 9.17 12.74 -7.37
N GLU A 81 9.69 11.59 -7.80
CA GLU A 81 10.99 11.51 -8.49
C GLU A 81 11.00 12.36 -9.78
N LYS A 82 9.90 12.38 -10.54
CA LYS A 82 9.79 13.23 -11.73
C LYS A 82 9.80 14.72 -11.37
N VAL A 83 9.12 15.09 -10.29
CA VAL A 83 9.10 16.48 -9.77
C VAL A 83 10.49 16.87 -9.29
N GLU A 84 11.14 16.02 -8.49
CA GLU A 84 12.51 16.22 -8.02
C GLU A 84 13.50 16.34 -9.18
N LYS A 85 13.39 15.50 -10.21
CA LYS A 85 14.27 15.60 -11.39
C LYS A 85 14.12 16.93 -12.12
N ARG A 86 12.92 17.51 -12.16
CA ARG A 86 12.64 18.79 -12.85
C ARG A 86 12.95 20.01 -11.99
N PHE A 87 12.61 19.95 -10.71
CA PHE A 87 12.58 21.09 -9.80
C PHE A 87 13.49 20.93 -8.58
N GLY A 88 14.22 19.82 -8.45
CA GLY A 88 15.14 19.55 -7.34
C GLY A 88 16.31 20.54 -7.28
N PHE A 89 16.59 21.28 -8.35
CA PHE A 89 17.50 22.41 -8.28
C PHE A 89 17.00 23.50 -7.32
N MET A 90 15.67 23.63 -7.12
CA MET A 90 15.08 24.64 -6.25
C MET A 90 15.50 24.46 -4.79
N SER A 91 15.69 23.23 -4.34
CA SER A 91 16.17 22.95 -2.97
C SER A 91 17.62 23.39 -2.74
N HIS A 92 18.35 23.71 -3.80
CA HIS A 92 19.76 24.10 -3.75
C HIS A 92 20.00 25.58 -4.11
N ILE A 93 18.96 26.38 -4.33
CA ILE A 93 19.08 27.79 -4.76
C ILE A 93 19.97 28.61 -3.81
N THR A 94 19.78 28.48 -2.50
CA THR A 94 20.57 29.18 -1.46
C THR A 94 22.05 28.79 -1.45
N THR A 95 22.38 27.62 -2.01
CA THR A 95 23.76 27.14 -2.14
C THR A 95 24.38 27.59 -3.47
N MET A 96 23.57 27.79 -4.51
CA MET A 96 24.00 28.28 -5.82
C MET A 96 24.39 29.76 -5.80
N GLU A 97 23.70 30.60 -5.02
CA GLU A 97 24.02 32.03 -4.85
C GLU A 97 25.47 32.26 -4.40
N LYS A 98 25.99 31.41 -3.51
CA LYS A 98 27.36 31.49 -3.01
C LYS A 98 28.43 31.18 -4.06
N ARG A 99 28.06 30.54 -5.17
CA ARG A 99 28.98 30.19 -6.29
C ARG A 99 29.00 31.27 -7.36
N THR A 100 27.87 31.90 -7.68
CA THR A 100 27.79 32.92 -8.73
C THR A 100 28.42 34.26 -8.31
N SER A 101 28.42 34.61 -7.01
CA SER A 101 29.13 35.79 -6.50
C SER A 101 30.65 35.73 -6.69
N LYS A 102 31.24 34.53 -6.87
CA LYS A 102 32.69 34.38 -7.12
C LYS A 102 33.08 34.46 -8.60
N VAL A 103 32.14 34.30 -9.52
CA VAL A 103 32.41 34.30 -10.97
C VAL A 103 32.18 35.69 -11.58
N CYS A 104 31.29 36.52 -11.03
CA CYS A 104 31.02 37.87 -11.56
C CYS A 104 32.00 38.98 -11.12
N PHE A 105 33.03 38.70 -10.33
CA PHE A 105 33.99 39.73 -9.86
C PHE A 105 35.25 39.88 -10.74
N LYS A 106 35.20 39.41 -11.98
CA LYS A 106 36.32 39.44 -12.96
C LYS A 106 35.89 39.93 -14.34
N PHE A 107 34.97 40.89 -14.42
CA PHE A 107 34.66 41.63 -15.64
C PHE A 107 34.70 43.12 -15.30
N GLY A 108 35.88 43.75 -15.37
CA GLY A 108 36.02 45.16 -15.02
C GLY A 108 37.43 45.73 -15.03
N GLU A 109 38.48 44.90 -15.06
CA GLU A 109 39.85 45.35 -15.28
C GLU A 109 40.40 44.55 -16.44
N ASP A 110 40.36 45.16 -17.63
CA ASP A 110 41.30 44.97 -18.75
C ASP A 110 40.66 45.55 -20.03
N LEU A 111 40.77 46.86 -20.22
CA LEU A 111 40.81 47.44 -21.56
C LEU A 111 41.73 48.68 -21.53
N PRO A 112 42.71 48.78 -22.46
CA PRO A 112 43.75 49.82 -22.51
C PRO A 112 43.23 51.22 -22.82
#